data_AF-A0A167RYK3-F1
#
_entry.id   AF-A0A167RYK3-F1
#
_cell.length_a   1.000
_cell.length_b   1.000
_cell.length_c   1.000
_cell.angle_alpha   90.00
_cell.angle_beta   90.00
_cell.angle_gamma   90.00
#
_symmetry.space_group_name_H-M   'P 1'
#
loop_
_entity.id
_entity.type
_entity.pdbx_description
1 polymer ?
#
loop_
_entity_poly.entity_id
_entity_poly.type
_entity_poly.pdbx_seq_one_letter_code
_entity_poly.pdbx_strand_id
1 'polypeptide(L)'
;MSPSVLPTPAEQIPIVDLSLPASQIRAELLSSCKHWGFFYLVNHGLSPASLARLWELTRTFFSLPLCQKSAAGAWDGAENAGYRPLLPRVPKEQFDMRKWPSRPEAGAYVQPLPAYLEENREFLDGFKRECAALGGRVLGYLALALGLEEGYFGERHVYEEPSMDNFELMHCALSPSPSPPSLGLTTKRG
;
A
#
# COMPACT_ATOMS: atom_id res chain seq x y z
N MET A 1 -1.75 -3.50 -37.74
CA MET A 1 -1.47 -2.74 -36.49
C MET A 1 -2.81 -2.28 -35.96
N SER A 2 -3.31 -2.91 -34.89
CA SER A 2 -4.58 -2.51 -34.28
C SER A 2 -4.37 -1.21 -33.50
N PRO A 3 -5.34 -0.26 -33.51
CA PRO A 3 -5.17 1.01 -32.82
C PRO A 3 -5.07 0.75 -31.31
N SER A 4 -4.07 1.34 -30.67
CA SER A 4 -4.04 1.47 -29.21
C SER A 4 -5.18 2.42 -28.82
N VAL A 5 -6.26 1.85 -28.28
CA VAL A 5 -7.33 2.63 -27.69
C VAL A 5 -6.78 3.15 -26.37
N LEU A 6 -6.45 4.44 -26.33
CA LEU A 6 -6.20 5.12 -25.06
C LEU A 6 -7.52 5.11 -24.27
N PRO A 7 -7.51 4.75 -22.98
CA PRO A 7 -8.73 4.73 -22.17
C PRO A 7 -9.34 6.12 -22.15
N THR A 8 -10.61 6.21 -22.52
CA THR A 8 -11.37 7.47 -22.49
C THR A 8 -11.61 7.91 -21.04
N PRO A 9 -11.69 9.23 -20.74
CA PRO A 9 -11.87 9.78 -19.38
C PRO A 9 -13.14 9.38 -18.63
N ALA A 10 -13.97 8.49 -19.18
CA ALA A 10 -15.25 8.03 -18.64
C ALA A 10 -15.20 6.62 -18.05
N GLU A 11 -14.08 5.90 -18.22
CA GLU A 11 -13.96 4.55 -17.66
C GLU A 11 -13.54 4.66 -16.19
N GLN A 12 -14.33 4.07 -15.29
CA GLN A 12 -14.02 4.00 -13.87
C GLN A 12 -13.18 2.77 -13.58
N ILE A 13 -12.25 2.89 -12.62
CA ILE A 13 -11.44 1.78 -12.14
C ILE A 13 -12.37 0.65 -11.69
N PRO A 14 -12.16 -0.60 -12.13
CA PRO A 14 -13.04 -1.70 -11.79
C PRO A 14 -13.13 -1.93 -10.28
N ILE A 15 -14.32 -2.28 -9.81
CA ILE A 15 -14.57 -2.74 -8.44
C ILE A 15 -14.93 -4.22 -8.53
N VAL A 16 -14.16 -5.08 -7.85
CA VAL A 16 -14.38 -6.52 -7.79
C VAL A 16 -14.93 -6.88 -6.41
N ASP A 17 -16.09 -7.55 -6.39
CA ASP A 17 -16.76 -7.96 -5.16
C ASP A 17 -16.41 -9.42 -4.82
N LEU A 18 -15.67 -9.62 -3.73
CA LEU A 18 -15.23 -10.95 -3.30
C LEU A 18 -16.33 -11.78 -2.60
N SER A 19 -17.55 -11.27 -2.49
CA SER A 19 -18.73 -12.03 -2.04
C SER A 19 -19.47 -12.74 -3.17
N LEU A 20 -19.13 -12.47 -4.44
CA LEU A 20 -19.75 -13.06 -5.61
C LEU A 20 -19.33 -14.53 -5.82
N PRO A 21 -20.05 -15.29 -6.69
CA PRO A 21 -19.61 -16.63 -7.08
C PRO A 21 -18.19 -16.63 -7.67
N ALA A 22 -17.39 -17.65 -7.34
CA ALA A 22 -15.99 -17.74 -7.77
C ALA A 22 -15.78 -17.64 -9.29
N SER A 23 -16.74 -18.08 -10.11
CA SER A 23 -16.69 -17.89 -11.56
C SER A 23 -16.73 -16.42 -11.98
N GLN A 24 -17.54 -15.60 -11.32
CA GLN A 24 -17.66 -14.16 -11.59
C GLN A 24 -16.42 -13.43 -11.11
N ILE A 25 -15.97 -13.69 -9.87
CA ILE A 25 -14.72 -13.11 -9.32
C ILE A 25 -13.54 -13.34 -10.27
N ARG A 26 -13.36 -14.58 -10.76
CA ARG A 26 -12.28 -14.92 -11.70
C ARG A 26 -12.38 -14.13 -13.01
N ALA A 27 -13.59 -14.01 -13.57
CA ALA A 27 -13.81 -13.28 -14.82
C ALA A 27 -13.53 -11.78 -14.66
N GLU A 28 -14.00 -11.18 -13.57
CA GLU A 28 -13.79 -9.75 -13.26
C GLU A 28 -12.32 -9.43 -12.98
N LEU A 29 -11.64 -10.26 -12.16
CA LEU A 29 -10.20 -10.10 -11.90
C LEU A 29 -9.40 -10.19 -13.20
N LEU A 30 -9.64 -11.22 -14.03
CA LEU A 30 -8.93 -11.39 -15.29
C LEU A 30 -9.18 -10.22 -16.25
N SER A 31 -10.42 -9.74 -16.35
CA SER A 31 -10.76 -8.59 -17.18
C SER A 31 -10.07 -7.33 -16.68
N SER A 32 -10.11 -7.08 -15.37
CA SER A 32 -9.49 -5.90 -14.73
C SER A 32 -7.97 -5.90 -14.92
N CYS A 33 -7.32 -7.04 -14.71
CA CYS A 33 -5.88 -7.19 -14.95
C CYS A 33 -5.50 -6.93 -16.42
N LYS A 34 -6.32 -7.39 -17.39
CA LYS A 34 -6.02 -7.21 -18.83
C LYS A 34 -6.22 -5.79 -19.33
N HIS A 35 -7.26 -5.10 -18.86
CA HIS A 35 -7.63 -3.78 -19.38
C HIS A 35 -7.00 -2.63 -18.58
N TRP A 36 -6.91 -2.78 -17.26
CA TRP A 36 -6.48 -1.71 -16.35
C TRP A 36 -5.14 -1.98 -15.71
N GLY A 37 -4.88 -3.24 -15.34
CA GLY A 37 -3.74 -3.60 -14.50
C GLY A 37 -3.92 -3.28 -13.01
N PHE A 38 -5.08 -2.74 -12.61
CA PHE A 38 -5.46 -2.46 -11.22
C PHE A 38 -6.98 -2.46 -11.05
N PHE A 39 -7.44 -2.62 -9.82
CA PHE A 39 -8.86 -2.69 -9.44
C PHE A 39 -9.01 -2.38 -7.94
N TYR A 40 -10.22 -2.01 -7.52
CA TYR A 40 -10.62 -1.99 -6.12
C TYR A 40 -11.25 -3.32 -5.72
N LEU A 41 -11.09 -3.70 -4.45
CA LEU A 41 -11.79 -4.84 -3.86
C LEU A 41 -12.84 -4.34 -2.88
N VAL A 42 -14.03 -4.94 -2.91
CA VAL A 42 -15.06 -4.80 -1.88
C VAL A 42 -15.41 -6.14 -1.29
N ASN A 43 -15.99 -6.15 -0.08
CA ASN A 43 -16.31 -7.36 0.66
C ASN A 43 -15.10 -8.30 0.84
N HIS A 44 -13.90 -7.72 0.95
CA HIS A 44 -12.62 -8.43 1.00
C HIS A 44 -12.34 -9.17 2.31
N GLY A 45 -13.13 -8.92 3.37
CA GLY A 45 -13.02 -9.63 4.65
C GLY A 45 -12.02 -9.06 5.65
N LEU A 46 -11.16 -8.10 5.28
CA LEU A 46 -10.44 -7.29 6.28
C LEU A 46 -11.44 -6.58 7.20
N SER A 47 -11.18 -6.66 8.52
CA SER A 47 -12.05 -6.07 9.53
C SER A 47 -12.06 -4.54 9.43
N PRO A 48 -13.25 -3.89 9.43
CA PRO A 48 -13.34 -2.44 9.51
C PRO A 48 -12.63 -1.87 10.74
N ALA A 49 -12.63 -2.61 11.86
CA ALA A 49 -11.94 -2.20 13.07
C ALA A 49 -10.41 -2.27 12.91
N SER A 50 -9.89 -3.32 12.26
CA SER A 50 -8.46 -3.43 11.95
C SER A 50 -8.01 -2.29 11.03
N LEU A 51 -8.78 -1.97 10.00
CA LEU A 51 -8.51 -0.84 9.11
C LEU A 51 -8.53 0.50 9.86
N ALA A 52 -9.56 0.75 10.67
CA ALA A 52 -9.67 1.97 11.47
C ALA A 52 -8.48 2.15 12.42
N ARG A 53 -8.07 1.06 13.10
CA ARG A 53 -6.90 1.06 13.99
C ARG A 53 -5.61 1.31 13.23
N LEU A 54 -5.41 0.72 12.05
CA LEU A 54 -4.25 1.01 11.22
C LEU A 54 -4.19 2.49 10.88
N TRP A 55 -5.31 3.08 10.41
CA TRP A 55 -5.35 4.49 10.07
C TRP A 55 -5.06 5.41 11.25
N GLU A 56 -5.59 5.10 12.43
CA GLU A 56 -5.31 5.86 13.65
C GLU A 56 -3.84 5.77 14.08
N LEU A 57 -3.27 4.56 14.05
CA LEU A 57 -1.86 4.32 14.34
C LEU A 57 -0.99 5.11 13.37
N THR A 58 -1.26 5.05 12.06
CA THR A 58 -0.51 5.78 11.04
C THR A 58 -0.56 7.29 11.28
N ARG A 59 -1.75 7.85 11.54
CA ARG A 59 -1.91 9.28 11.85
C ARG A 59 -1.14 9.67 13.10
N THR A 60 -1.23 8.87 14.15
CA THR A 60 -0.55 9.13 15.42
C THR A 60 0.96 9.10 15.23
N PHE A 61 1.49 8.07 14.57
CA PHE A 61 2.92 7.97 14.26
C PHE A 61 3.44 9.20 13.53
N PHE A 62 2.75 9.65 12.47
CA PHE A 62 3.20 10.81 11.70
C PHE A 62 3.00 12.15 12.42
N SER A 63 2.14 12.22 13.44
CA SER A 63 2.00 13.38 14.32
C SER A 63 3.13 13.54 15.34
N LEU A 64 3.96 12.49 15.55
CA LEU A 64 5.08 12.54 16.49
C LEU A 64 6.18 13.51 16.03
N PRO A 65 7.00 14.03 16.97
CA PRO A 65 8.18 14.82 16.63
C PRO A 65 9.13 14.07 15.69
N LEU A 66 9.80 14.80 14.80
CA LEU A 66 10.74 14.23 13.82
C LEU A 66 11.76 13.28 14.44
N CYS A 67 12.33 13.64 15.59
CA CYS A 67 13.32 12.81 16.29
C CYS A 67 12.80 11.43 16.70
N GLN A 68 11.49 11.32 17.00
CA GLN A 68 10.87 10.04 17.33
C GLN A 68 10.60 9.23 16.06
N LYS A 69 10.10 9.88 15.00
CA LYS A 69 9.83 9.22 13.70
C LYS A 69 11.10 8.68 13.04
N SER A 70 12.21 9.41 13.17
CA SER A 70 13.52 9.04 12.60
C SER A 70 14.40 8.22 13.55
N ALA A 71 13.90 7.80 14.72
CA ALA A 71 14.71 7.12 15.74
C ALA A 71 15.32 5.80 15.25
N ALA A 72 14.67 5.15 14.29
CA ALA A 72 15.16 3.93 13.62
C ALA A 72 16.16 4.18 12.49
N GLY A 73 16.55 5.44 12.24
CA GLY A 73 17.45 5.80 11.16
C GLY A 73 16.73 6.28 9.89
N ALA A 74 17.54 6.78 8.96
CA ALA A 74 17.08 7.25 7.67
C ALA A 74 16.65 6.10 6.77
N TRP A 75 15.77 6.40 5.82
CA TRP A 75 15.36 5.47 4.78
C TRP A 75 16.52 4.98 3.93
N ASP A 76 16.62 3.66 3.77
CA ASP A 76 17.51 2.97 2.86
C ASP A 76 16.71 2.36 1.70
N GLY A 77 17.03 2.78 0.49
CA GLY A 77 16.34 2.31 -0.72
C GLY A 77 16.76 0.93 -1.22
N ALA A 78 17.94 0.46 -0.83
CA ALA A 78 18.34 -0.93 -1.12
C ALA A 78 17.52 -1.89 -0.25
N GLU A 79 17.25 -1.49 0.99
CA GLU A 79 16.53 -2.31 1.95
C GLU A 79 15.02 -2.09 1.97
N ASN A 80 14.53 -1.00 1.34
CA ASN A 80 13.15 -0.50 1.47
C ASN A 80 12.73 -0.41 2.94
N ALA A 81 13.58 0.20 3.76
CA ALA A 81 13.45 0.21 5.20
C ALA A 81 13.77 1.58 5.79
N GLY A 82 13.05 1.97 6.83
CA GLY A 82 13.33 3.18 7.61
C GLY A 82 12.49 4.39 7.23
N TYR A 83 12.81 5.53 7.84
CA TYR A 83 12.00 6.74 7.75
C TYR A 83 12.50 7.71 6.67
N ARG A 84 11.58 8.14 5.80
CA ARG A 84 11.82 9.22 4.83
C ARG A 84 11.00 10.46 5.24
N PRO A 85 11.66 11.57 5.59
CA PRO A 85 10.96 12.81 5.96
C PRO A 85 10.32 13.51 4.76
N LEU A 86 9.44 14.47 5.05
CA LEU A 86 8.97 15.44 4.06
C LEU A 86 10.16 16.20 3.45
N LEU A 87 10.16 16.33 2.12
CA LEU A 87 11.15 17.13 1.39
C LEU A 87 10.44 18.25 0.63
N PRO A 88 11.12 19.38 0.32
CA PRO A 88 10.47 20.54 -0.32
C PRO A 88 9.70 20.25 -1.63
N ARG A 89 10.04 19.17 -2.35
CA ARG A 89 9.38 18.76 -3.60
C ARG A 89 8.65 17.42 -3.49
N VAL A 90 8.63 16.82 -2.30
CA VAL A 90 8.00 15.53 -2.02
C VAL A 90 7.06 15.75 -0.84
N PRO A 91 5.79 16.08 -1.09
CA PRO A 91 4.81 16.36 -0.04
C PRO A 91 4.32 15.04 0.61
N LYS A 92 5.22 14.08 0.81
CA LYS A 92 4.97 12.85 1.54
C LYS A 92 6.15 12.52 2.45
N GLU A 93 5.81 12.03 3.64
CA GLU A 93 6.71 11.28 4.48
C GLU A 93 6.25 9.82 4.51
N GLN A 94 7.20 8.90 4.70
CA GLN A 94 6.90 7.47 4.77
C GLN A 94 7.81 6.76 5.77
N PHE A 95 7.33 5.64 6.28
CA PHE A 95 8.12 4.67 7.01
C PHE A 95 7.89 3.30 6.39
N ASP A 96 8.95 2.73 5.84
CA ASP A 96 8.86 1.43 5.18
C ASP A 96 9.30 0.36 6.16
N MET A 97 8.45 -0.65 6.33
CA MET A 97 8.76 -1.85 7.07
C MET A 97 8.91 -3.00 6.09
N ARG A 98 10.14 -3.46 5.89
CA ARG A 98 10.36 -4.76 5.27
C ARG A 98 9.64 -5.84 6.11
N LYS A 99 9.19 -6.92 5.48
CA LYS A 99 8.63 -8.07 6.19
C LYS A 99 9.49 -8.46 7.40
N TRP A 100 8.83 -8.51 8.56
CA TRP A 100 9.44 -8.67 9.87
C TRP A 100 9.22 -10.08 10.44
N PRO A 101 10.25 -10.73 11.02
CA PRO A 101 11.62 -10.79 10.53
C PRO A 101 11.70 -11.92 9.49
N SER A 102 12.11 -11.65 8.26
CA SER A 102 12.15 -12.70 7.22
C SER A 102 13.14 -13.86 7.46
N ARG A 103 13.88 -13.86 8.59
CA ARG A 103 14.37 -15.03 9.39
C ARG A 103 15.51 -14.56 10.32
N PRO A 104 15.44 -14.67 11.67
CA PRO A 104 16.56 -14.31 12.57
C PRO A 104 17.83 -15.18 12.44
N GLU A 105 17.87 -16.15 11.53
CA GLU A 105 18.94 -17.14 11.46
C GLU A 105 20.05 -16.66 10.50
N ALA A 106 21.29 -16.61 11.03
CA ALA A 106 22.53 -16.25 10.34
C ALA A 106 22.53 -14.87 9.62
N GLY A 107 22.36 -13.78 10.38
CA GLY A 107 22.74 -12.44 9.92
C GLY A 107 21.68 -11.67 9.14
N ALA A 108 20.40 -12.04 9.24
CA ALA A 108 19.33 -11.26 8.64
C ALA A 108 19.20 -9.88 9.29
N TYR A 109 18.99 -8.87 8.45
CA TYR A 109 18.74 -7.50 8.86
C TYR A 109 17.49 -7.43 9.75
N VAL A 110 17.70 -7.07 11.02
CA VAL A 110 16.63 -6.73 11.95
C VAL A 110 16.43 -5.22 11.86
N GLN A 111 15.36 -4.82 11.16
CA GLN A 111 15.04 -3.40 11.00
C GLN A 111 14.69 -2.75 12.36
N PRO A 112 15.45 -1.77 12.86
CA PRO A 112 15.02 -1.04 14.04
C PRO A 112 13.66 -0.35 13.79
N LEU A 113 12.78 -0.35 14.79
CA LEU A 113 11.53 0.41 14.75
C LEU A 113 11.59 1.60 15.72
N PRO A 114 10.96 2.74 15.36
CA PRO A 114 10.61 3.78 16.33
C PRO A 114 9.80 3.19 17.48
N ALA A 115 9.99 3.71 18.70
CA ALA A 115 9.34 3.20 19.90
C ALA A 115 7.82 3.01 19.73
N TYR A 116 7.13 3.98 19.12
CA TYR A 116 5.70 3.89 18.88
C TYR A 116 5.29 2.74 17.93
N LEU A 117 6.08 2.44 16.91
CA LEU A 117 5.81 1.30 16.03
C LEU A 117 6.17 -0.03 16.71
N GLU A 118 7.20 -0.04 17.56
CA GLU A 118 7.56 -1.20 18.39
C GLU A 118 6.44 -1.55 19.37
N GLU A 119 5.89 -0.56 20.07
CA GLU A 119 4.75 -0.70 20.99
C GLU A 119 3.50 -1.28 20.31
N ASN A 120 3.36 -1.07 19.00
CA ASN A 120 2.23 -1.56 18.20
C ASN A 120 2.60 -2.75 17.30
N ARG A 121 3.77 -3.37 17.49
CA ARG A 121 4.29 -4.44 16.62
C ARG A 121 3.32 -5.60 16.43
N GLU A 122 2.74 -6.11 17.53
CA GLU A 122 1.83 -7.25 17.48
C GLU A 122 0.65 -7.01 16.54
N PHE A 123 0.06 -5.80 16.62
CA PHE A 123 -1.04 -5.41 15.74
C PHE A 123 -0.58 -5.27 14.28
N LEU A 124 0.57 -4.60 14.04
CA LEU A 124 1.10 -4.41 12.69
C LEU A 124 1.41 -5.76 12.02
N ASP A 125 2.01 -6.70 12.75
CA ASP A 125 2.34 -8.02 12.24
C ASP A 125 1.08 -8.86 11.99
N GLY A 126 0.07 -8.74 12.85
CA GLY A 126 -1.26 -9.32 12.62
C GLY A 126 -1.92 -8.77 11.36
N PHE A 127 -1.95 -7.44 11.20
CA PHE A 127 -2.54 -6.80 10.04
C PHE A 127 -1.82 -7.17 8.73
N LYS A 128 -0.48 -7.26 8.73
CA LYS A 128 0.30 -7.76 7.59
C LYS A 128 -0.10 -9.19 7.19
N ARG A 129 -0.35 -10.07 8.17
CA ARG A 129 -0.86 -11.43 7.91
C ARG A 129 -2.26 -11.42 7.29
N GLU A 130 -3.15 -10.55 7.77
CA GLU A 130 -4.48 -10.38 7.16
C GLU A 130 -4.37 -9.93 5.69
N CYS A 131 -3.50 -8.96 5.39
CA CYS A 131 -3.22 -8.51 4.02
C CYS A 131 -2.64 -9.64 3.15
N ALA A 132 -1.67 -10.39 3.66
CA ALA A 132 -1.08 -11.51 2.94
C ALA A 132 -2.09 -12.61 2.64
N ALA A 133 -2.96 -12.94 3.60
CA ALA A 133 -4.04 -13.92 3.40
C ALA A 133 -5.05 -13.44 2.33
N LEU A 134 -5.39 -12.15 2.32
CA LEU A 134 -6.20 -11.56 1.25
C LEU A 134 -5.49 -11.65 -0.11
N GLY A 135 -4.22 -11.26 -0.17
CA GLY A 135 -3.40 -11.36 -1.38
C GLY A 135 -3.33 -12.79 -1.93
N GLY A 136 -3.11 -13.78 -1.05
CA GLY A 136 -3.10 -15.20 -1.40
C GLY A 136 -4.42 -15.67 -2.01
N ARG A 137 -5.57 -15.25 -1.47
CA ARG A 137 -6.89 -15.57 -2.06
C ARG A 137 -7.07 -14.95 -3.44
N VAL A 138 -6.70 -13.67 -3.62
CA VAL A 138 -6.76 -12.98 -4.92
C VAL A 138 -5.86 -13.67 -5.95
N LEU A 139 -4.65 -14.06 -5.55
CA LEU A 139 -3.73 -14.84 -6.38
C LEU A 139 -4.31 -16.21 -6.74
N GLY A 140 -4.99 -16.90 -5.82
CA GLY A 140 -5.67 -18.17 -6.11
C GLY A 140 -6.76 -18.02 -7.18
N TYR A 141 -7.58 -16.98 -7.10
CA TYR A 141 -8.56 -16.68 -8.15
C TYR A 141 -7.88 -16.36 -9.49
N LEU A 142 -6.80 -15.58 -9.49
CA LEU A 142 -6.06 -15.27 -10.71
C LEU A 142 -5.42 -16.51 -11.34
N ALA A 143 -4.86 -17.42 -10.53
CA ALA A 143 -4.31 -18.69 -11.01
C ALA A 143 -5.39 -19.50 -11.74
N LEU A 144 -6.54 -19.69 -11.11
CA LEU A 144 -7.67 -20.38 -11.71
C LEU A 144 -8.19 -19.67 -12.98
N ALA A 145 -8.21 -18.34 -13.00
CA ALA A 145 -8.63 -17.56 -14.17
C ALA A 145 -7.66 -17.70 -15.35
N LEU A 146 -6.38 -17.98 -15.08
CA LEU A 146 -5.34 -18.25 -16.06
C LEU A 146 -5.27 -19.73 -16.49
N GLY A 147 -6.14 -20.58 -15.95
CA GLY A 147 -6.13 -22.02 -16.22
C GLY A 147 -5.02 -22.78 -15.49
N LEU A 148 -4.48 -22.21 -14.41
CA LEU A 148 -3.50 -22.84 -13.53
C LEU A 148 -4.20 -23.46 -12.31
N GLU A 149 -3.48 -24.30 -11.57
CA GLU A 149 -3.93 -24.78 -10.27
C GLU A 149 -4.04 -23.61 -9.27
N GLU A 150 -5.05 -23.65 -8.38
CA GLU A 150 -5.31 -22.56 -7.42
C GLU A 150 -4.07 -22.23 -6.56
N GLY A 151 -3.29 -23.24 -6.18
CA GLY A 151 -2.07 -23.08 -5.38
C GLY A 151 -0.88 -22.51 -6.12
N TYR A 152 -0.92 -22.38 -7.46
CA TYR A 152 0.26 -22.08 -8.28
C TYR A 152 1.08 -20.87 -7.79
N PHE A 153 0.41 -19.76 -7.48
CA PHE A 153 1.08 -18.58 -6.93
C PHE A 153 1.30 -18.70 -5.41
N GLY A 154 0.34 -19.24 -4.66
CA GLY A 154 0.43 -19.35 -3.20
C GLY A 154 1.64 -20.17 -2.73
N GLU A 155 1.95 -21.26 -3.42
CA GLU A 155 3.13 -22.10 -3.16
C GLU A 155 4.47 -21.37 -3.40
N ARG A 156 4.46 -20.31 -4.21
CA ARG A 156 5.63 -19.47 -4.52
C ARG A 156 5.67 -18.19 -3.70
N HIS A 157 4.58 -17.88 -3.00
CA HIS A 157 4.38 -16.71 -2.16
C HIS A 157 3.95 -17.11 -0.73
N VAL A 158 4.67 -18.05 -0.14
CA VAL A 158 4.42 -18.51 1.24
C VAL A 158 4.78 -17.40 2.22
N TYR A 159 3.83 -17.05 3.10
CA TYR A 159 4.01 -15.92 4.03
C TYR A 159 5.12 -16.17 5.06
N GLU A 160 5.45 -17.41 5.38
CA GLU A 160 6.54 -17.72 6.32
C GLU A 160 7.92 -17.69 5.66
N GLU A 161 7.98 -17.68 4.32
CA GLU A 161 9.24 -17.71 3.58
C GLU A 161 9.78 -16.31 3.26
N PRO A 162 11.10 -16.18 3.03
CA PRO A 162 11.71 -14.92 2.59
C PRO A 162 11.04 -14.41 1.32
N SER A 163 10.66 -13.13 1.35
CA SER A 163 10.02 -12.42 0.24
C SER A 163 10.44 -10.95 0.28
N MET A 164 10.08 -10.24 -0.77
CA MET A 164 10.26 -8.78 -0.89
C MET A 164 8.98 -8.02 -0.50
N ASP A 165 8.12 -8.63 0.33
CA ASP A 165 6.93 -7.97 0.83
C ASP A 165 7.33 -6.77 1.70
N ASN A 166 6.81 -5.61 1.35
CA ASN A 166 7.06 -4.36 2.04
C ASN A 166 5.73 -3.79 2.55
N PHE A 167 5.76 -3.25 3.76
CA PHE A 167 4.63 -2.57 4.36
C PHE A 167 5.00 -1.10 4.57
N GLU A 168 4.50 -0.24 3.70
CA GLU A 168 4.74 1.21 3.72
C GLU A 168 3.63 1.90 4.52
N LEU A 169 4.01 2.62 5.57
CA LEU A 169 3.18 3.67 6.15
C LEU A 169 3.50 4.97 5.43
N MET A 170 2.47 5.67 4.93
CA MET A 170 2.65 6.92 4.20
C MET A 170 1.71 8.00 4.72
N HIS A 171 2.24 9.22 4.84
CA HIS A 171 1.45 10.42 5.10
C HIS A 171 1.79 11.49 4.06
N CYS A 172 0.79 11.88 3.28
CA CYS A 172 0.91 12.96 2.32
C CYS A 172 0.48 14.27 2.99
N ALA A 173 1.41 15.22 3.10
CA ALA A 173 1.06 16.57 3.50
C ALA A 173 0.19 17.19 2.41
N LEU A 174 -1.01 17.66 2.79
CA LEU A 174 -1.82 18.45 1.88
C LEU A 174 -1.03 19.72 1.53
N SER A 175 -0.76 19.95 0.24
CA SER A 175 -0.37 21.28 -0.20
C SER A 175 -1.47 22.26 0.22
N PRO A 176 -1.14 23.42 0.81
CA PRO A 176 -2.14 24.48 0.93
C PRO A 176 -2.70 24.72 -0.48
N SER A 177 -4.03 24.72 -0.58
CA SER A 177 -4.74 25.08 -1.81
C SER A 177 -4.07 26.30 -2.45
N PRO A 178 -3.80 26.32 -3.77
CA PRO A 178 -3.30 27.53 -4.40
C PRO A 178 -4.28 28.66 -4.09
N SER A 179 -3.82 29.67 -3.35
CA SER A 179 -4.59 30.90 -3.13
C SER A 179 -5.11 31.36 -4.48
N PRO A 180 -6.41 31.70 -4.63
CA PRO A 180 -6.91 32.22 -5.89
C PRO A 180 -6.04 33.41 -6.30
N PRO A 181 -5.67 33.55 -7.59
CA PRO A 181 -4.83 34.63 -8.04
C PRO A 181 -5.46 35.94 -7.58
N SER A 182 -4.75 36.69 -6.74
CA SER A 182 -5.16 38.04 -6.36
C SER A 182 -5.32 38.83 -7.64
N LEU A 183 -6.55 39.23 -7.97
CA LEU A 183 -6.82 40.17 -9.06
C LEU A 183 -6.12 41.47 -8.72
N GLY A 184 -4.90 41.63 -9.24
CA GLY A 184 -4.18 42.88 -9.22
C GLY A 184 -4.96 43.90 -10.05
N LEU A 185 -5.86 44.64 -9.40
CA LEU A 185 -6.44 45.86 -9.95
C LEU A 185 -5.30 46.87 -10.14
N THR A 186 -4.68 46.84 -11.32
CA THR A 186 -3.80 47.91 -11.78
C THR A 186 -4.69 49.10 -12.14
N THR A 187 -4.86 50.01 -11.18
CA THR A 187 -5.35 51.36 -11.48
C THR A 187 -4.26 52.07 -12.27
N LYS A 188 -4.45 52.16 -13.60
CA LYS A 188 -3.72 53.13 -14.42
C LYS A 188 -4.09 54.53 -13.91
N ARG A 189 -3.13 55.24 -13.32
CA ARG A 189 -3.23 56.70 -13.15
C ARG A 189 -2.95 57.36 -14.50
N GLY A 190 -3.78 58.34 -14.84
CA GLY A 190 -3.66 59.17 -16.03
C GLY A 190 -2.58 60.22 -15.92
#